data_AF-A0A9P1F333-F1
#
_entry.id   AF-A0A9P1F333-F1
#
_cell.length_a   1.000
_cell.length_b   1.000
_cell.length_c   1.000
_cell.angle_alpha   90.00
_cell.angle_beta   90.00
_cell.angle_gamma   90.00
#
_symmetry.space_group_name_H-M   'P 1'
#
loop_
_entity.id
_entity.type
_entity.pdbx_description
1 polymer ?
#
loop_
_entity_poly.entity_id
_entity_poly.type
_entity_poly.pdbx_seq_one_letter_code
_entity_poly.pdbx_strand_id
1 'polypeptide(L)'
;MMLAAKSRILRNRETIRVVFVASTLLFLLAFVCFATSSSPFATSTTRLKRDIVPSVSEDKNEKERSSDCPIEAWNRVETNEIPHADYGPKWTESKASYFHPALLGAFLFDRYILMITNTKGMAGRPVFCRYFDCLRREIPNQFESKIYPESVVYCPRRVGALFVSVSGNVSERPDYPIAIEDRFKKTSSSGPTSTTTVEAQIGASK
;
A
#
# COMPACT_ATOMS: atom_id res chain seq x y z
N MET A 1 -35.24 -2.41 53.86
CA MET A 1 -35.05 -2.54 52.39
C MET A 1 -33.66 -2.99 51.95
N MET A 2 -32.58 -2.91 52.75
CA MET A 2 -31.22 -3.26 52.30
C MET A 2 -30.88 -4.77 52.16
N LEU A 3 -31.65 -5.68 52.76
CA LEU A 3 -31.34 -7.12 52.73
C LEU A 3 -31.72 -7.80 51.39
N ALA A 4 -32.72 -7.30 50.68
CA ALA A 4 -33.18 -7.89 49.41
C ALA A 4 -32.23 -7.63 48.22
N ALA A 5 -31.50 -6.51 48.24
CA ALA A 5 -30.57 -6.14 47.16
C ALA A 5 -29.30 -7.02 47.15
N LYS A 6 -28.80 -7.41 48.33
CA LYS A 6 -27.58 -8.23 48.47
C LYS A 6 -27.78 -9.67 47.96
N SER A 7 -28.99 -10.20 48.09
CA SER A 7 -29.40 -11.52 47.59
C SER A 7 -29.44 -11.61 46.06
N ARG A 8 -29.90 -10.56 45.36
CA ARG A 8 -29.92 -10.54 43.88
C ARG A 8 -28.51 -10.46 43.27
N ILE A 9 -27.58 -9.76 43.92
CA ILE A 9 -26.20 -9.58 43.42
C ILE A 9 -25.40 -10.89 43.52
N LEU A 10 -25.58 -11.65 44.60
CA LEU A 10 -24.89 -12.94 44.77
C LEU A 10 -25.41 -14.02 43.81
N ARG A 11 -26.72 -14.03 43.54
CA ARG A 11 -27.34 -14.97 42.59
C ARG A 11 -26.82 -14.78 41.15
N ASN A 12 -26.58 -13.53 40.75
CA ASN A 12 -26.04 -13.20 39.42
C ASN A 12 -24.58 -13.66 39.25
N ARG A 13 -23.79 -13.72 40.33
CA ARG A 13 -22.37 -14.10 40.28
C ARG A 13 -22.15 -15.59 40.04
N GLU A 14 -23.06 -16.44 40.49
CA GLU A 14 -23.03 -17.87 40.18
C GLU A 14 -23.53 -18.16 38.77
N THR A 15 -24.59 -17.48 38.32
CA THR A 15 -25.08 -17.64 36.94
C THR A 15 -24.02 -17.23 35.91
N ILE A 16 -23.29 -16.12 36.14
CA ILE A 16 -22.20 -15.69 35.27
C ILE A 16 -21.06 -16.72 35.22
N ARG A 17 -20.70 -17.32 36.37
CA ARG A 17 -19.67 -18.37 36.42
C ARG A 17 -20.09 -19.63 35.66
N VAL A 18 -21.35 -20.06 35.81
CA VAL A 18 -21.88 -21.22 35.09
C VAL A 18 -21.91 -20.97 33.58
N VAL A 19 -22.33 -19.78 33.13
CA VAL A 19 -22.35 -19.42 31.70
C VAL A 19 -20.93 -19.37 31.12
N PHE A 20 -19.95 -18.83 31.85
CA PHE A 20 -18.57 -18.75 31.39
C PHE A 20 -17.94 -20.15 31.24
N VAL A 21 -18.15 -21.02 32.24
CA VAL A 21 -17.65 -22.41 32.20
C VAL A 21 -18.30 -23.18 31.06
N ALA A 22 -19.63 -23.10 30.90
CA ALA A 22 -20.34 -23.76 29.80
C ALA A 22 -19.88 -23.30 28.42
N SER A 23 -19.65 -21.99 28.24
CA SER A 23 -19.16 -21.43 26.97
C SER A 23 -17.73 -21.89 26.67
N THR A 24 -16.83 -21.88 27.65
CA THR A 24 -15.45 -22.37 27.46
C THR A 24 -15.41 -23.86 27.10
N LEU A 25 -16.25 -24.69 27.71
CA LEU A 25 -16.36 -26.12 27.36
C LEU A 25 -16.87 -26.33 25.94
N LEU A 26 -17.85 -25.52 25.51
CA LEU A 26 -18.40 -25.61 24.15
C LEU A 26 -17.36 -25.22 23.09
N PHE A 27 -16.56 -24.19 23.34
CA PHE A 27 -15.45 -23.79 22.46
C PHE A 27 -14.35 -24.86 22.38
N LEU A 28 -13.99 -25.49 23.49
CA LEU A 28 -12.99 -26.56 23.50
C LEU A 28 -13.48 -27.80 22.73
N LEU A 29 -14.76 -28.17 22.86
CA LEU A 29 -15.34 -29.27 22.09
C LEU A 29 -15.35 -28.99 20.59
N ALA A 30 -15.69 -27.75 20.18
CA ALA A 30 -15.64 -27.35 18.77
C ALA A 30 -14.21 -27.39 18.20
N PHE A 31 -13.20 -26.97 18.98
CA PHE A 31 -11.80 -26.98 18.56
C PHE A 31 -11.27 -28.41 18.38
N VAL A 32 -11.65 -29.34 19.25
CA VAL A 32 -11.29 -30.76 19.11
C VAL A 32 -11.93 -31.37 17.87
N CYS A 33 -13.21 -31.09 17.60
CA CYS A 33 -13.87 -31.56 16.38
C CYS A 33 -13.17 -31.04 15.11
N PHE A 34 -12.77 -29.76 15.08
CA PHE A 34 -12.09 -29.17 13.93
C PHE A 34 -10.69 -29.75 13.70
N ALA A 35 -9.97 -30.08 14.77
CA ALA A 35 -8.65 -30.72 14.68
C ALA A 35 -8.71 -32.18 14.18
N THR A 36 -9.85 -32.87 14.35
CA THR A 36 -10.01 -34.28 13.93
C THR A 36 -10.53 -34.45 12.48
N SER A 37 -11.00 -33.38 11.83
CA SER A 37 -11.60 -33.47 10.48
C SER A 37 -10.64 -33.15 9.32
N SER A 38 -9.33 -33.04 9.56
CA SER A 38 -8.36 -32.92 8.46
C SER A 38 -8.12 -34.28 7.80
N SER A 39 -8.97 -34.64 6.83
CA SER A 39 -8.63 -35.68 5.87
C SER A 39 -7.54 -35.18 4.92
N PRO A 40 -6.53 -36.00 4.58
CA PRO A 40 -5.51 -35.63 3.61
C PRO A 40 -6.10 -35.69 2.19
N PHE A 41 -6.19 -34.54 1.53
CA PHE A 41 -6.52 -34.44 0.11
C PHE A 41 -5.37 -35.02 -0.72
N ALA A 42 -5.55 -36.24 -1.19
CA ALA A 42 -4.66 -36.91 -2.13
C ALA A 42 -4.64 -36.12 -3.46
N THR A 43 -3.53 -35.44 -3.73
CA THR A 43 -3.32 -34.76 -5.01
C THR A 43 -2.87 -35.80 -6.03
N SER A 44 -3.79 -36.22 -6.91
CA SER A 44 -3.51 -37.19 -7.96
C SER A 44 -2.73 -36.53 -9.10
N THR A 45 -1.40 -36.72 -9.11
CA THR A 45 -0.54 -36.39 -10.25
C THR A 45 -0.70 -37.43 -11.35
N THR A 46 -1.49 -37.13 -12.39
CA THR A 46 -1.46 -37.87 -13.65
C THR A 46 -0.54 -37.16 -14.64
N ARG A 47 0.68 -37.68 -14.71
CA ARG A 47 1.70 -37.39 -15.72
C ARG A 47 1.24 -37.99 -17.06
N LEU A 48 0.70 -37.17 -17.97
CA LEU A 48 0.47 -37.57 -19.36
C LEU A 48 1.61 -37.07 -20.24
N LYS A 49 2.46 -38.03 -20.61
CA LYS A 49 3.55 -37.91 -21.57
C LYS A 49 3.02 -38.26 -22.95
N ARG A 50 3.18 -37.37 -23.94
CA ARG A 50 3.26 -37.74 -25.36
C ARG A 50 3.85 -36.60 -26.23
N ASP A 51 5.16 -36.74 -26.47
CA ASP A 51 5.88 -36.79 -27.75
C ASP A 51 5.74 -35.71 -28.85
N ILE A 52 6.88 -35.01 -29.06
CA ILE A 52 7.65 -34.78 -30.32
C ILE A 52 6.97 -34.03 -31.50
N VAL A 53 7.50 -32.83 -31.84
CA VAL A 53 8.07 -32.40 -33.17
C VAL A 53 8.97 -31.14 -32.93
N PRO A 54 10.12 -30.96 -33.61
CA PRO A 54 11.16 -29.98 -33.24
C PRO A 54 11.14 -28.64 -34.03
N SER A 55 11.96 -27.72 -33.52
CA SER A 55 12.58 -26.54 -34.16
C SER A 55 11.71 -25.34 -34.55
N VAL A 56 11.72 -24.31 -33.69
CA VAL A 56 12.09 -22.93 -34.07
C VAL A 56 12.87 -22.34 -32.90
N SER A 57 14.13 -21.98 -33.13
CA SER A 57 14.93 -21.16 -32.22
C SER A 57 14.41 -19.73 -32.29
N GLU A 58 13.53 -19.36 -31.38
CA GLU A 58 13.26 -17.97 -31.07
C GLU A 58 14.21 -17.52 -29.96
N ASP A 59 14.91 -16.43 -30.24
CA ASP A 59 15.84 -15.75 -29.35
C ASP A 59 15.31 -15.71 -27.92
N LYS A 60 16.10 -16.28 -27.01
CA LYS A 60 16.01 -15.95 -25.58
C LYS A 60 16.43 -14.50 -25.43
N ASN A 61 15.53 -13.58 -25.75
CA ASN A 61 15.68 -12.20 -25.30
C ASN A 61 15.60 -12.26 -23.77
N GLU A 62 16.76 -11.99 -23.20
CA GLU A 62 17.14 -11.98 -21.82
C GLU A 62 16.35 -10.89 -21.06
N LYS A 63 15.02 -11.03 -21.03
CA LYS A 63 14.22 -10.47 -19.95
C LYS A 63 14.29 -11.48 -18.81
N GLU A 64 15.52 -11.67 -18.35
CA GLU A 64 15.79 -12.23 -17.05
C GLU A 64 14.88 -11.48 -16.09
N ARG A 65 14.09 -12.25 -15.35
CA ARG A 65 13.05 -11.77 -14.45
C ARG A 65 13.75 -11.08 -13.28
N SER A 66 14.35 -9.92 -13.52
CA SER A 66 15.12 -9.17 -12.56
C SER A 66 14.22 -8.96 -11.34
N SER A 67 14.63 -9.50 -10.22
CA SER A 67 13.96 -9.32 -8.93
C SER A 67 14.10 -7.89 -8.40
N ASP A 68 14.82 -7.04 -9.15
CA ASP A 68 15.16 -5.69 -8.76
C ASP A 68 14.59 -4.64 -9.71
N CYS A 69 14.12 -3.56 -9.11
CA CYS A 69 13.48 -2.45 -9.80
C CYS A 69 14.54 -1.51 -10.38
N PRO A 70 14.57 -1.28 -11.71
CA PRO A 70 15.45 -0.28 -12.28
C PRO A 70 15.03 1.12 -11.79
N ILE A 71 15.98 1.88 -11.26
CA ILE A 71 15.73 3.24 -10.76
C ILE A 71 16.23 4.26 -11.79
N GLU A 72 15.27 4.90 -12.46
CA GLU A 72 15.50 5.99 -13.40
C GLU A 72 16.12 7.22 -12.72
N ALA A 73 16.90 8.01 -13.46
CA ALA A 73 17.64 9.15 -12.91
C ALA A 73 16.77 10.18 -12.19
N TRP A 74 15.58 10.47 -12.71
CA TRP A 74 14.63 11.40 -12.07
C TRP A 74 14.13 10.89 -10.71
N ASN A 75 14.15 9.58 -10.46
CA ASN A 75 13.68 8.95 -9.23
C ASN A 75 14.83 8.59 -8.27
N ARG A 76 16.05 9.05 -8.54
CA ARG A 76 17.21 8.98 -7.62
C ARG A 76 17.27 10.20 -6.72
N VAL A 77 16.12 10.59 -6.18
CA VAL A 77 15.96 11.77 -5.34
C VAL A 77 15.34 11.38 -4.02
N GLU A 78 16.00 11.77 -2.93
CA GLU A 78 15.49 11.62 -1.57
C GLU A 78 15.47 12.99 -0.90
N THR A 79 14.39 13.27 -0.20
CA THR A 79 14.22 14.50 0.57
C THR A 79 13.77 14.17 1.99
N ASN A 80 13.89 15.12 2.91
CA ASN A 80 13.44 14.96 4.30
C ASN A 80 12.54 16.12 4.76
N GLU A 81 12.20 17.01 3.83
CA GLU A 81 11.42 18.21 4.08
C GLU A 81 10.10 18.12 3.33
N ILE A 82 9.04 18.61 3.96
CA ILE A 82 7.74 18.77 3.34
C ILE A 82 7.32 20.25 3.41
N PRO A 83 6.55 20.73 2.43
CA PRO A 83 5.92 22.04 2.54
C PRO A 83 5.09 22.13 3.81
N HIS A 84 5.03 23.33 4.40
CA HIS A 84 4.13 23.60 5.54
C HIS A 84 4.38 22.70 6.75
N ALA A 85 5.61 22.21 6.95
CA ALA A 85 5.98 21.41 8.13
C ALA A 85 5.75 22.18 9.44
N ASP A 86 5.88 23.51 9.39
CA ASP A 86 5.67 24.47 10.48
C ASP A 86 4.20 24.91 10.62
N TYR A 87 3.30 24.41 9.77
CA TYR A 87 1.89 24.77 9.81
C TYR A 87 1.20 24.20 11.07
N GLY A 88 1.20 25.05 12.10
CA GLY A 88 0.71 24.78 13.45
C GLY A 88 -0.79 25.04 13.67
N PRO A 89 -1.25 25.09 14.94
CA PRO A 89 -2.51 24.50 15.42
C PRO A 89 -3.74 25.38 15.20
N LYS A 90 -4.00 25.84 13.98
CA LYS A 90 -5.32 26.43 13.66
C LYS A 90 -6.44 25.39 13.63
N TRP A 91 -6.09 24.11 13.76
CA TRP A 91 -7.03 23.01 13.68
C TRP A 91 -6.79 22.03 14.82
N THR A 92 -7.86 21.70 15.54
CA THR A 92 -7.84 20.70 16.59
C THR A 92 -7.63 19.32 15.96
N GLU A 93 -6.63 18.57 16.44
CA GLU A 93 -6.42 17.19 16.01
C GLU A 93 -7.74 16.41 16.09
N SER A 94 -8.05 15.67 15.04
CA SER A 94 -9.27 14.89 15.01
C SER A 94 -9.20 13.74 16.01
N LYS A 95 -10.19 13.64 16.89
CA LYS A 95 -10.31 12.55 17.87
C LYS A 95 -10.89 11.27 17.29
N ALA A 96 -11.03 11.16 15.96
CA ALA A 96 -11.64 10.00 15.34
C ALA A 96 -10.78 8.75 15.62
N SER A 97 -11.36 7.70 16.19
CA SER A 97 -10.61 6.48 16.52
C SER A 97 -10.31 5.62 15.29
N TYR A 98 -11.11 5.73 14.23
CA TYR A 98 -10.97 4.95 13.01
C TYR A 98 -10.43 5.86 11.89
N PHE A 99 -9.34 5.43 11.25
CA PHE A 99 -8.67 6.22 10.22
C PHE A 99 -8.12 5.33 9.12
N HIS A 100 -8.89 5.22 8.04
CA HIS A 100 -8.52 4.51 6.82
C HIS A 100 -8.82 5.44 5.64
N PRO A 101 -7.90 6.37 5.31
CA PRO A 101 -8.10 7.33 4.24
C PRO A 101 -7.96 6.66 2.87
N ALA A 102 -8.99 6.73 2.03
CA ALA A 102 -8.83 6.34 0.63
C ALA A 102 -8.01 7.40 -0.09
N LEU A 103 -6.94 6.97 -0.77
CA LEU A 103 -6.16 7.84 -1.65
C LEU A 103 -6.88 8.05 -2.98
N LEU A 104 -7.10 9.32 -3.33
CA LEU A 104 -7.74 9.74 -4.57
C LEU A 104 -6.71 10.03 -5.67
N GLY A 105 -5.48 10.39 -5.29
CA GLY A 105 -4.41 10.67 -6.24
C GLY A 105 -3.08 10.99 -5.54
N ALA A 106 -1.98 10.81 -6.26
CA ALA A 106 -0.63 11.13 -5.81
C ALA A 106 0.14 11.81 -6.94
N PHE A 107 0.75 12.95 -6.65
CA PHE A 107 1.40 13.80 -7.64
C PHE A 107 2.83 14.11 -7.22
N LEU A 108 3.77 13.91 -8.14
CA LEU A 108 5.18 14.21 -7.93
C LEU A 108 5.44 15.70 -8.10
N PHE A 109 6.14 16.28 -7.13
CA PHE A 109 6.79 17.58 -7.21
C PHE A 109 8.31 17.42 -7.03
N ASP A 110 9.09 18.45 -7.35
CA ASP A 110 10.56 18.36 -7.32
C ASP A 110 11.11 17.87 -5.98
N ARG A 111 10.51 18.32 -4.88
CA ARG A 111 10.98 18.09 -3.50
C ARG A 111 10.06 17.19 -2.66
N TYR A 112 8.82 16.95 -3.10
CA TYR A 112 7.81 16.23 -2.31
C TYR A 112 6.79 15.52 -3.21
N ILE A 113 5.97 14.68 -2.62
CA ILE A 113 4.81 14.03 -3.21
C ILE A 113 3.58 14.60 -2.52
N LEU A 114 2.61 15.06 -3.31
CA LEU A 114 1.32 15.52 -2.83
C LEU A 114 0.31 14.39 -3.01
N MET A 115 -0.26 13.90 -1.92
CA MET A 115 -1.35 12.93 -1.97
C MET A 115 -2.66 13.61 -1.60
N ILE A 116 -3.72 13.28 -2.34
CA ILE A 116 -5.09 13.70 -2.05
C ILE A 116 -5.82 12.49 -1.49
N THR A 117 -6.52 12.68 -0.38
CA THR A 117 -7.29 11.66 0.33
C THR A 117 -8.77 12.04 0.35
N ASN A 118 -9.63 11.11 0.75
CA ASN A 118 -11.06 11.38 0.98
C ASN A 118 -11.37 11.88 2.40
N THR A 119 -10.37 12.33 3.18
CA THR A 119 -10.60 12.72 4.57
C THR A 119 -11.32 14.06 4.68
N LYS A 120 -12.15 14.21 5.71
CA LYS A 120 -12.86 15.45 6.02
C LYS A 120 -12.78 15.72 7.52
N GLY A 121 -12.45 16.96 7.90
CA GLY A 121 -12.30 17.34 9.32
C GLY A 121 -11.18 16.59 10.05
N MET A 122 -10.20 16.06 9.31
CA MET A 122 -9.04 15.35 9.85
C MET A 122 -7.76 16.22 9.86
N ALA A 123 -7.94 17.53 9.76
CA ALA A 123 -6.88 18.53 9.81
C ALA A 123 -5.87 18.25 10.93
N GLY A 124 -4.59 18.29 10.61
CA GLY A 124 -3.50 18.12 11.58
C GLY A 124 -3.32 16.70 12.13
N ARG A 125 -4.19 15.75 11.78
CA ARG A 125 -4.04 14.36 12.23
C ARG A 125 -2.72 13.78 11.72
N PRO A 126 -1.90 13.13 12.59
CA PRO A 126 -0.67 12.48 12.18
C PRO A 126 -0.98 11.27 11.29
N VAL A 127 -0.15 11.08 10.28
CA VAL A 127 -0.24 9.99 9.31
C VAL A 127 1.17 9.56 8.90
N PHE A 128 1.31 8.36 8.37
CA PHE A 128 2.58 7.82 7.91
C PHE A 128 2.56 7.62 6.40
N CYS A 129 3.51 8.28 5.72
CA CYS A 129 3.80 8.06 4.31
C CYS A 129 4.46 6.69 4.13
N ARG A 130 3.89 5.87 3.25
CA ARG A 130 4.39 4.53 2.92
C ARG A 130 4.76 4.49 1.45
N TYR A 131 5.93 3.97 1.13
CA TYR A 131 6.52 4.02 -0.21
C TYR A 131 6.70 2.61 -0.76
N PHE A 132 6.49 2.44 -2.05
CA PHE A 132 6.61 1.13 -2.68
C PHE A 132 7.33 1.23 -4.01
N ASP A 133 8.10 0.19 -4.30
CA ASP A 133 8.87 0.03 -5.52
C ASP A 133 7.99 -0.42 -6.71
N CYS A 134 8.61 -0.67 -7.86
CA CYS A 134 7.95 -1.14 -9.08
C CYS A 134 7.23 -2.49 -8.93
N LEU A 135 7.65 -3.32 -7.97
CA LEU A 135 7.06 -4.61 -7.64
C LEU A 135 6.03 -4.50 -6.50
N ARG A 136 5.71 -3.26 -6.08
CA ARG A 136 4.83 -2.95 -4.94
C ARG A 136 5.34 -3.51 -3.62
N ARG A 137 6.66 -3.70 -3.49
CA ARG A 137 7.30 -4.02 -2.23
C ARG A 137 7.54 -2.74 -1.47
N GLU A 138 7.29 -2.78 -0.17
CA GLU A 138 7.45 -1.60 0.65
C GLU A 138 8.93 -1.25 0.81
N ILE A 139 9.25 0.02 0.56
CA ILE A 139 10.58 0.59 0.76
C ILE A 139 10.66 1.02 2.23
N PRO A 140 11.64 0.51 3.02
CA PRO A 140 11.85 0.97 4.39
C PRO A 140 12.26 2.46 4.37
N ASN A 141 11.92 3.21 5.43
CA ASN A 141 12.00 4.69 5.53
C ASN A 141 10.64 5.39 5.33
N GLN A 142 9.70 5.03 6.21
CA GLN A 142 8.43 5.74 6.36
C GLN A 142 8.65 7.15 6.88
N PHE A 143 7.71 8.04 6.62
CA PHE A 143 7.79 9.43 7.08
C PHE A 143 6.51 9.85 7.80
N GLU A 144 6.62 10.42 8.98
CA GLU A 144 5.47 10.98 9.70
C GLU A 144 5.11 12.36 9.11
N SER A 145 3.87 12.48 8.66
CA SER A 145 3.30 13.71 8.11
C SER A 145 1.96 14.00 8.78
N LYS A 146 1.25 15.01 8.28
CA LYS A 146 -0.06 15.42 8.78
C LYS A 146 -1.00 15.72 7.61
N ILE A 147 -2.29 15.62 7.87
CA ILE A 147 -3.32 16.03 6.91
C ILE A 147 -3.46 17.55 6.88
N TYR A 148 -3.41 18.12 5.69
CA TYR A 148 -3.43 19.55 5.39
C TYR A 148 -4.53 19.92 4.39
N PRO A 149 -5.15 21.09 4.54
CA PRO A 149 -5.84 21.42 5.78
C PRO A 149 -6.94 20.39 6.09
N GLU A 150 -7.45 19.62 5.14
CA GLU A 150 -8.50 18.61 5.38
C GLU A 150 -8.29 17.26 4.69
N SER A 151 -7.58 17.23 3.56
CA SER A 151 -7.51 16.06 2.66
C SER A 151 -6.20 15.90 1.89
N VAL A 152 -5.18 16.72 2.15
CA VAL A 152 -3.88 16.64 1.48
C VAL A 152 -2.85 16.10 2.44
N VAL A 153 -1.98 15.21 1.98
CA VAL A 153 -0.80 14.75 2.73
C VAL A 153 0.43 15.05 1.90
N TYR A 154 1.38 15.76 2.48
CA TYR A 154 2.68 16.00 1.87
C TYR A 154 3.68 14.98 2.38
N CYS A 155 4.37 14.30 1.46
CA CYS A 155 5.40 13.34 1.79
C CYS A 155 6.70 13.70 1.10
N PRO A 156 7.87 13.50 1.74
CA PRO A 156 9.13 13.63 1.03
C PRO A 156 9.28 12.56 -0.06
N ARG A 157 10.30 12.72 -0.90
CA ARG A 157 10.65 11.75 -1.93
C ARG A 157 11.51 10.64 -1.34
N ARG A 158 11.39 9.45 -1.91
CA ARG A 158 12.24 8.28 -1.62
C ARG A 158 12.76 7.71 -2.92
N VAL A 159 14.02 7.29 -2.90
CA VAL A 159 14.67 6.70 -4.08
C VAL A 159 13.90 5.45 -4.52
N GLY A 160 13.55 5.38 -5.81
CA GLY A 160 12.89 4.20 -6.39
C GLY A 160 11.40 4.04 -6.05
N ALA A 161 10.79 4.97 -5.30
CA ALA A 161 9.37 4.93 -5.03
C ALA A 161 8.57 5.23 -6.30
N LEU A 162 7.67 4.32 -6.68
CA LEU A 162 6.73 4.50 -7.81
C LEU A 162 5.27 4.50 -7.35
N PHE A 163 5.01 3.94 -6.19
CA PHE A 163 3.70 3.97 -5.55
C PHE A 163 3.81 4.48 -4.12
N VAL A 164 2.71 5.05 -3.64
CA VAL A 164 2.59 5.56 -2.28
C VAL A 164 1.28 5.12 -1.65
N SER A 165 1.30 5.00 -0.33
CA SER A 165 0.12 4.81 0.51
C SER A 165 0.24 5.64 1.79
N VAL A 166 -0.83 5.71 2.55
CA VAL A 166 -0.89 6.39 3.85
C VAL A 166 -1.46 5.42 4.89
N SER A 167 -0.91 5.43 6.10
CA SER A 167 -1.48 4.74 7.26
C SER A 167 -1.64 5.70 8.45
N GLY A 168 -2.49 5.36 9.41
CA GLY A 168 -2.66 6.15 10.64
C GLY A 168 -1.55 5.92 11.64
N ASN A 169 -0.89 4.77 11.59
CA ASN A 169 0.26 4.44 12.43
C ASN A 169 1.27 3.53 11.69
N VAL A 170 2.45 3.34 12.29
CA VAL A 170 3.56 2.54 11.72
C VAL A 170 3.23 1.05 11.63
N SER A 171 2.46 0.53 12.58
CA SER A 171 2.14 -0.90 12.70
C SER A 171 0.93 -1.33 11.86
N GLU A 172 0.11 -0.36 11.46
CA GLU A 172 -1.08 -0.58 10.65
C GLU A 172 -0.69 -0.95 9.22
N ARG A 173 -1.46 -1.89 8.67
CA ARG A 173 -1.30 -2.26 7.27
C ARG A 173 -1.80 -1.08 6.41
N PRO A 174 -0.96 -0.54 5.51
CA PRO A 174 -1.39 0.54 4.64
C PRO A 174 -2.47 0.08 3.67
N ASP A 175 -3.31 1.04 3.26
CA ASP A 175 -4.26 0.85 2.17
C ASP A 175 -3.52 0.58 0.84
N TYR A 176 -4.27 0.18 -0.18
CA TYR A 176 -3.70 -0.19 -1.48
C TYR A 176 -2.86 0.95 -2.08
N PRO A 177 -1.58 0.73 -2.42
CA PRO A 177 -0.72 1.78 -2.93
C PRO A 177 -1.15 2.28 -4.31
N ILE A 178 -1.20 3.60 -4.49
CA ILE A 178 -1.52 4.26 -5.75
C ILE A 178 -0.26 4.75 -6.46
N ALA A 179 -0.30 4.86 -7.78
CA ALA A 179 0.84 5.30 -8.57
C ALA A 179 1.11 6.80 -8.35
N ILE A 180 2.38 7.18 -8.28
CA ILE A 180 2.78 8.59 -8.26
C ILE A 180 2.74 9.11 -9.69
N GLU A 181 1.93 10.13 -9.95
CA GLU A 181 1.85 10.79 -11.24
C GLU A 181 2.87 11.92 -11.36
N ASP A 182 3.78 11.80 -12.32
CA ASP A 182 4.70 12.87 -12.66
C ASP A 182 4.00 13.94 -13.52
N ARG A 183 3.75 15.10 -12.92
CA ARG A 183 3.07 16.23 -13.60
C ARG A 183 3.98 17.01 -14.53
N PHE A 184 5.31 16.83 -14.45
CA PHE A 184 6.29 17.48 -15.31
C PHE A 184 6.60 16.67 -16.57
N LYS A 185 6.33 15.35 -16.56
CA LYS A 185 6.54 14.45 -17.71
C LYS A 185 5.45 14.47 -18.78
N LYS A 186 4.60 15.49 -18.86
CA LYS A 186 3.74 15.67 -20.03
C LYS A 186 4.55 16.19 -21.21
N THR A 187 5.25 15.25 -21.89
CA THR A 187 5.50 15.13 -23.34
C THR A 187 6.72 14.22 -23.58
N SER A 188 6.60 12.91 -23.38
CA SER A 188 7.55 11.95 -24.01
C SER A 188 6.97 10.57 -24.31
N SER A 189 5.65 10.38 -24.22
CA SER A 189 5.01 9.10 -24.52
C SER A 189 3.68 9.29 -25.24
N SER A 190 3.73 9.88 -26.44
CA SER A 190 2.71 9.69 -27.46
C SER A 190 3.33 9.86 -28.85
N GLY A 191 3.69 8.72 -29.47
CA GLY A 191 4.01 8.62 -30.90
C GLY A 191 5.47 8.23 -31.21
N PRO A 192 5.69 7.20 -32.05
CA PRO A 192 7.01 6.97 -32.62
C PRO A 192 7.30 8.10 -33.62
N THR A 193 8.22 9.00 -33.29
CA THR A 193 8.78 9.90 -34.31
C THR A 193 9.86 9.11 -35.03
N SER A 194 9.50 8.56 -36.19
CA SER A 194 10.44 8.03 -37.17
C SER A 194 11.42 9.13 -37.53
N THR A 195 12.69 8.94 -37.18
CA THR A 195 13.79 9.75 -37.68
C THR A 195 13.90 9.52 -39.20
N THR A 196 13.43 10.47 -40.02
CA THR A 196 13.79 10.53 -41.43
C THR A 196 14.87 11.59 -41.60
N THR A 197 16.11 11.13 -41.64
CA THR A 197 17.26 11.87 -42.14
C THR A 197 17.00 12.20 -43.62
N VAL A 198 16.92 13.48 -43.98
CA VAL A 198 17.03 13.93 -45.38
C VAL A 198 18.42 14.52 -45.53
N GLU A 199 19.28 13.80 -46.24
CA GLU A 199 20.55 14.28 -46.75
C GLU A 199 20.34 15.52 -47.64
N ALA A 200 21.06 16.60 -47.34
CA ALA A 200 21.21 17.72 -48.25
C ALA A 200 22.36 17.45 -49.22
N GLN A 201 22.04 17.18 -50.48
CA GLN A 201 22.98 17.30 -51.61
C GLN A 201 22.49 18.40 -52.57
N ILE A 202 23.16 19.55 -52.53
CA ILE A 202 23.27 20.52 -53.63
C ILE A 202 24.66 21.14 -53.42
N GLY A 203 25.68 20.94 -54.25
CA GLY A 203 25.69 20.97 -55.71
C GLY A 203 26.55 22.17 -56.12
N ALA A 204 27.86 21.98 -56.18
CA ALA A 204 28.80 22.98 -56.70
C ALA A 204 28.74 22.98 -58.24
N SER A 205 28.48 24.14 -58.85
CA SER A 205 28.86 24.37 -60.25
C SER A 205 28.88 25.86 -60.60
N LYS A 206 30.04 26.25 -61.15
CA LYS A 206 30.47 27.51 -61.78
C LYS A 206 30.94 28.65 -60.87
#